data_AF-A0A520IHD7-F1
#
_entry.id   AF-A0A520IHD7-F1
#
_cell.length_a   1.000
_cell.length_b   1.000
_cell.length_c   1.000
_cell.angle_alpha   90.00
_cell.angle_beta   90.00
_cell.angle_gamma   90.00
#
_symmetry.space_group_name_H-M   'P 1'
#
loop_
_entity.id
_entity.type
_entity.pdbx_description
1 polymer ?
#
loop_
_entity_poly.entity_id
_entity_poly.type
_entity_poly.pdbx_seq_one_letter_code
_entity_poly.pdbx_strand_id
1 'polypeptide(L)'
;MKKIISFTIICVLYLGATSFKSLTENTQSFDLKREVTSVLKKQILAEAAWALLQKPVTVTAASSSRSAGGKHDFFSEADYFWPDPKNPDGAYINRDGLTNPDNFLEHRKAMVRFSKIIGALASAYKVTGDEKYVKHAVLHLYHGLCCRCQ
;
A
#
# COMPACT_ATOMS: atom_id res chain seq x y z
N MET A 1 59.44 8.87 11.39
CA MET A 1 59.17 8.94 9.93
C MET A 1 58.46 7.70 9.38
N LYS A 2 58.97 6.46 9.59
CA LYS A 2 58.32 5.21 9.09
C LYS A 2 56.88 4.98 9.58
N LYS A 3 56.55 5.37 10.83
CA LYS A 3 55.18 5.22 11.39
C LYS A 3 54.14 6.16 10.75
N ILE A 4 54.55 7.35 10.30
CA ILE A 4 53.65 8.34 9.67
C ILE A 4 53.31 7.91 8.25
N ILE A 5 54.29 7.37 7.50
CA ILE A 5 54.09 6.84 6.15
C ILE A 5 53.18 5.60 6.16
N SER A 6 53.30 4.75 7.19
CA SER A 6 52.41 3.59 7.37
C SER A 6 50.96 4.03 7.61
N PHE A 7 50.74 5.06 8.44
CA PHE A 7 49.40 5.55 8.77
C PHE A 7 48.71 6.22 7.57
N THR A 8 49.45 6.98 6.76
CA THR A 8 48.90 7.60 5.54
C THR A 8 48.57 6.57 4.46
N ILE A 9 49.40 5.54 4.27
CA ILE A 9 49.11 4.43 3.34
C ILE A 9 47.86 3.66 3.78
N ILE A 10 47.71 3.37 5.08
CA ILE A 10 46.52 2.70 5.62
C ILE A 10 45.27 3.56 5.41
N CYS A 11 45.31 4.88 5.67
CA CYS A 11 44.18 5.78 5.43
C CYS A 11 43.78 5.86 3.94
N VAL A 12 44.75 5.91 3.02
CA VAL A 12 44.48 5.96 1.57
C VAL A 12 43.90 4.63 1.06
N LEU A 13 44.38 3.49 1.58
CA LEU A 13 43.82 2.17 1.25
C LEU A 13 42.39 1.99 1.80
N TYR A 14 42.11 2.51 3.00
CA TYR A 14 40.76 2.50 3.57
C TYR A 14 39.78 3.40 2.79
N LEU A 15 40.21 4.58 2.34
CA LEU A 15 39.39 5.49 1.52
C LEU A 15 39.16 4.96 0.08
N GLY A 16 40.14 4.25 -0.50
CA GLY A 16 39.98 3.58 -1.80
C GLY A 16 38.99 2.41 -1.75
N ALA A 17 39.01 1.62 -0.67
CA ALA A 17 38.14 0.46 -0.50
C ALA A 17 36.65 0.83 -0.31
N THR A 18 36.33 1.97 0.30
CA THR A 18 34.94 2.45 0.45
C THR A 18 34.36 2.97 -0.86
N SER A 19 35.16 3.62 -1.69
CA SER A 19 34.73 4.15 -2.99
C SER A 19 34.41 3.04 -4.00
N PHE A 20 35.16 1.93 -3.98
CA PHE A 20 34.95 0.80 -4.88
C PHE A 20 33.67 -0.01 -4.56
N LYS A 21 33.35 -0.20 -3.26
CA LYS A 21 32.11 -0.89 -2.83
C LYS A 21 30.84 -0.16 -3.29
N SER A 22 30.86 1.17 -3.23
CA SER A 22 29.73 2.01 -3.62
C SER A 22 29.38 1.88 -5.11
N LEU A 23 30.39 1.75 -5.98
CA LEU A 23 30.19 1.62 -7.43
C LEU A 23 29.57 0.27 -7.81
N THR A 24 29.97 -0.81 -7.14
CA THR A 24 29.43 -2.16 -7.41
C THR A 24 27.99 -2.32 -6.92
N GLU A 25 27.66 -1.80 -5.74
CA GLU A 25 26.28 -1.86 -5.19
C GLU A 25 25.31 -1.05 -6.06
N ASN A 26 25.72 0.12 -6.54
CA ASN A 26 24.86 0.98 -7.34
C ASN A 26 24.58 0.38 -8.74
N THR A 27 25.57 -0.31 -9.31
CA THR A 27 25.42 -1.01 -10.59
C THR A 27 24.48 -2.20 -10.47
N GLN A 28 24.63 -3.04 -9.44
CA GLN A 28 23.72 -4.16 -9.19
C GLN A 28 22.27 -3.70 -8.89
N SER A 29 22.11 -2.63 -8.10
CA SER A 29 20.79 -2.06 -7.81
C SER A 29 20.09 -1.53 -9.07
N PHE A 30 20.84 -0.89 -9.96
CA PHE A 30 20.30 -0.37 -11.22
C PHE A 30 19.87 -1.49 -12.17
N ASP A 31 20.67 -2.55 -12.26
CA ASP A 31 20.36 -3.71 -13.10
C ASP A 31 19.10 -4.44 -12.59
N LEU A 32 19.04 -4.72 -11.28
CA LEU A 32 17.87 -5.34 -10.66
C LEU A 32 16.59 -4.51 -10.87
N LYS A 33 16.65 -3.18 -10.67
CA LYS A 33 15.50 -2.30 -10.89
C LYS A 33 15.01 -2.36 -12.34
N ARG A 34 15.93 -2.42 -13.31
CA ARG A 34 15.59 -2.51 -14.73
C ARG A 34 14.94 -3.85 -15.05
N GLU A 35 15.50 -4.95 -14.55
CA GLU A 35 14.97 -6.29 -14.77
C GLU A 35 13.57 -6.45 -14.18
N VAL A 36 13.40 -6.09 -12.90
CA VAL A 36 12.09 -6.09 -12.21
C VAL A 36 11.08 -5.21 -12.94
N THR A 37 11.50 -4.03 -13.38
CA THR A 37 10.65 -3.14 -14.18
C THR A 37 10.24 -3.81 -15.48
N SER A 38 11.16 -4.47 -16.20
CA SER A 38 10.86 -5.12 -17.47
C SER A 38 9.82 -6.23 -17.31
N VAL A 39 9.92 -7.04 -16.25
CA VAL A 39 9.02 -8.15 -15.93
C VAL A 39 7.63 -7.62 -15.53
N LEU A 40 7.57 -6.63 -14.63
CA LEU A 40 6.31 -6.18 -14.04
C LEU A 40 5.58 -5.11 -14.86
N LYS A 41 6.25 -4.42 -15.80
CA LYS A 41 5.69 -3.27 -16.52
C LYS A 41 4.35 -3.59 -17.19
N LYS A 42 4.21 -4.77 -17.82
CA LYS A 42 2.95 -5.17 -18.46
C LYS A 42 1.80 -5.24 -17.45
N GLN A 43 2.01 -5.88 -16.31
CA GLN A 43 1.00 -6.01 -15.26
C GLN A 43 0.68 -4.65 -14.63
N ILE A 44 1.70 -3.86 -14.29
CA ILE A 44 1.54 -2.51 -13.71
C ILE A 44 0.67 -1.63 -14.63
N LEU A 45 0.92 -1.66 -15.95
CA LEU A 45 0.15 -0.86 -16.89
C LEU A 45 -1.29 -1.36 -17.06
N ALA A 46 -1.52 -2.68 -16.98
CA ALA A 46 -2.87 -3.23 -17.01
C ALA A 46 -3.68 -2.85 -15.76
N GLU A 47 -3.07 -2.94 -14.57
CA GLU A 47 -3.69 -2.53 -13.31
C GLU A 47 -3.95 -1.01 -13.29
N ALA A 48 -3.02 -0.21 -13.80
CA ALA A 48 -3.19 1.24 -13.90
C ALA A 48 -4.27 1.63 -14.92
N ALA A 49 -4.40 0.92 -16.04
CA ALA A 49 -5.48 1.13 -16.98
C ALA A 49 -6.85 0.87 -16.33
N TRP A 50 -6.98 -0.20 -15.54
CA TRP A 50 -8.17 -0.44 -14.73
C TRP A 50 -8.40 0.67 -13.70
N ALA A 51 -7.34 1.12 -13.02
CA ALA A 51 -7.40 2.15 -11.98
C ALA A 51 -7.84 3.52 -12.52
N LEU A 52 -7.41 3.90 -13.73
CA LEU A 52 -7.82 5.15 -14.40
C LEU A 52 -9.32 5.21 -14.71
N LEU A 53 -10.00 4.07 -14.78
CA LEU A 53 -11.45 4.01 -14.99
C LEU A 53 -12.25 4.12 -13.68
N GLN A 54 -11.57 4.09 -12.54
CA GLN A 54 -12.21 4.06 -11.24
C GLN A 54 -12.59 5.47 -10.76
N LYS A 55 -13.76 5.56 -10.12
CA LYS A 55 -14.19 6.76 -9.38
C LYS A 55 -13.81 6.65 -7.89
N PRO A 56 -13.59 7.78 -7.19
CA PRO A 56 -13.42 7.78 -5.74
C PRO A 56 -14.62 7.16 -5.02
N VAL A 57 -14.35 6.28 -4.06
CA VAL A 57 -15.32 5.69 -3.14
C VAL A 57 -14.66 5.66 -1.77
N THR A 58 -15.36 6.13 -0.75
CA THR A 58 -14.85 6.28 0.61
C THR A 58 -15.73 5.53 1.59
N VAL A 59 -15.32 5.49 2.86
CA VAL A 59 -16.10 4.85 3.94
C VAL A 59 -17.49 5.43 4.08
N THR A 60 -17.69 6.71 3.72
CA THR A 60 -18.98 7.40 3.84
C THR A 60 -20.03 6.93 2.83
N ALA A 61 -19.66 6.07 1.87
CA ALA A 61 -20.56 5.50 0.87
C ALA A 61 -21.46 4.38 1.42
N ALA A 62 -21.14 3.85 2.60
CA ALA A 62 -21.93 2.82 3.27
C ALA A 62 -21.99 3.09 4.77
N SER A 63 -22.93 2.43 5.45
CA SER A 63 -23.03 2.44 6.91
C SER A 63 -23.66 1.14 7.38
N SER A 64 -23.32 0.70 8.59
CA SER A 64 -23.96 -0.44 9.25
C SER A 64 -24.81 0.03 10.40
N SER A 65 -26.01 -0.53 10.56
CA SER A 65 -26.85 -0.32 11.76
C SER A 65 -26.21 -0.87 13.03
N ARG A 66 -25.23 -1.77 12.90
CA ARG A 66 -24.43 -2.33 14.02
C ARG A 66 -23.24 -1.46 14.41
N SER A 67 -22.97 -0.38 13.67
CA SER A 67 -21.91 0.58 14.01
C SER A 67 -22.40 1.53 15.10
N ALA A 68 -21.60 1.69 16.15
CA ALA A 68 -21.79 2.75 17.15
C ALA A 68 -21.16 4.10 16.73
N GLY A 69 -20.34 4.09 15.67
CA GLY A 69 -19.67 5.28 15.13
C GLY A 69 -20.51 6.09 14.14
N GLY A 70 -20.08 7.30 13.85
CA GLY A 70 -20.70 8.19 12.87
C GLY A 70 -20.34 7.86 11.42
N LYS A 71 -20.90 8.63 10.47
CA LYS A 71 -20.72 8.44 9.00
C LYS A 71 -19.26 8.40 8.54
N HIS A 72 -18.38 9.07 9.27
CA HIS A 72 -16.95 9.18 8.94
C HIS A 72 -16.08 8.11 9.62
N ASP A 73 -16.66 7.31 10.50
CA ASP A 73 -15.92 6.30 11.25
C ASP A 73 -15.85 4.99 10.46
N PHE A 74 -14.67 4.38 10.45
CA PHE A 74 -14.50 3.05 9.90
C PHE A 74 -15.14 2.01 10.83
N PHE A 75 -15.88 1.05 10.26
CA PHE A 75 -16.52 -0.03 10.99
C PHE A 75 -16.23 -1.34 10.27
N SER A 76 -15.89 -2.38 11.04
CA SER A 76 -15.71 -3.73 10.55
C SER A 76 -16.04 -4.74 11.64
N GLU A 77 -16.46 -5.92 11.23
CA GLU A 77 -16.71 -7.04 12.12
C GLU A 77 -15.56 -8.04 12.08
N ALA A 78 -15.36 -8.73 13.20
CA ALA A 78 -14.36 -9.79 13.30
C ALA A 78 -14.82 -11.01 12.50
N ASP A 79 -13.91 -11.58 11.71
CA ASP A 79 -14.27 -12.60 10.71
C ASP A 79 -14.85 -13.87 11.35
N TYR A 80 -14.41 -14.22 12.56
CA TYR A 80 -14.76 -15.49 13.22
C TYR A 80 -15.85 -15.37 14.27
N PHE A 81 -16.53 -14.22 14.39
CA PHE A 81 -17.59 -14.04 15.38
C PHE A 81 -18.97 -14.23 14.74
N TRP A 82 -19.79 -15.08 15.37
CA TRP A 82 -21.10 -15.50 14.87
C TRP A 82 -22.19 -15.33 15.93
N PRO A 83 -23.45 -15.08 15.55
CA PRO A 83 -24.57 -15.13 16.48
C PRO A 83 -24.65 -16.50 17.18
N ASP A 84 -24.96 -16.51 18.48
CA ASP A 84 -25.24 -17.75 19.20
C ASP A 84 -26.66 -18.22 18.88
N PRO A 85 -26.84 -19.39 18.22
CA PRO A 85 -28.18 -19.90 17.92
C PRO A 85 -28.99 -20.24 19.19
N LYS A 86 -28.34 -20.44 20.34
CA LYS A 86 -29.01 -20.72 21.62
C LYS A 86 -29.42 -19.45 22.35
N ASN A 87 -28.77 -18.32 22.06
CA ASN A 87 -29.08 -17.03 22.65
C ASN A 87 -28.88 -15.93 21.60
N PRO A 88 -29.86 -15.69 20.72
CA PRO A 88 -29.72 -14.75 19.59
C PRO A 88 -29.42 -13.31 20.01
N ASP A 89 -29.86 -12.90 21.20
CA ASP A 89 -29.62 -11.57 21.77
C ASP A 89 -28.33 -11.50 22.62
N GLY A 90 -27.60 -12.62 22.71
CA GLY A 90 -26.37 -12.75 23.47
C GLY A 90 -25.12 -12.24 22.75
N ALA A 91 -23.98 -12.35 23.43
CA ALA A 91 -22.69 -12.06 22.82
C ALA A 91 -22.39 -13.05 21.68
N TYR A 92 -21.73 -12.57 20.63
CA TYR A 92 -21.30 -13.41 19.53
C TYR A 92 -20.26 -14.43 20.01
N ILE A 93 -20.27 -15.61 19.40
CA ILE A 93 -19.34 -16.71 19.70
C ILE A 93 -18.23 -16.79 18.65
N ASN A 94 -17.02 -17.14 19.09
CA ASN A 94 -15.90 -17.35 18.19
C ASN A 94 -15.98 -18.74 17.54
N ARG A 95 -15.87 -18.79 16.21
CA ARG A 95 -15.73 -19.99 15.38
C ARG A 95 -14.48 -19.85 14.52
N ASP A 96 -13.34 -20.09 15.12
CA ASP A 96 -12.05 -19.90 14.48
C ASP A 96 -11.94 -20.65 13.13
N GLY A 97 -11.32 -19.99 12.15
CA GLY A 97 -11.22 -20.47 10.78
C GLY A 97 -12.50 -20.37 9.93
N LEU A 98 -13.65 -19.97 10.48
CA LEU A 98 -14.91 -19.82 9.74
C LEU A 98 -15.33 -18.36 9.64
N THR A 99 -15.25 -17.81 8.43
CA THR A 99 -15.69 -16.43 8.15
C THR A 99 -17.22 -16.32 8.15
N ASN A 100 -17.76 -15.41 8.95
CA ASN A 100 -19.19 -15.09 8.96
C ASN A 100 -19.60 -14.37 7.65
N PRO A 101 -20.46 -14.96 6.80
CA PRO A 101 -20.89 -14.36 5.55
C PRO A 101 -21.79 -13.12 5.75
N ASP A 102 -22.39 -12.97 6.93
CA ASP A 102 -23.29 -11.85 7.25
C ASP A 102 -22.56 -10.60 7.77
N ASN A 103 -21.22 -10.65 7.80
CA ASN A 103 -20.38 -9.53 8.19
C ASN A 103 -20.59 -8.35 7.23
N PHE A 104 -20.59 -7.15 7.80
CA PHE A 104 -20.51 -5.90 7.08
C PHE A 104 -19.08 -5.72 6.55
N LEU A 105 -18.93 -5.80 5.24
CA LEU A 105 -17.63 -5.77 4.56
C LEU A 105 -17.36 -4.47 3.79
N GLU A 106 -18.35 -3.57 3.69
CA GLU A 106 -18.29 -2.48 2.72
C GLU A 106 -17.16 -1.48 2.99
N HIS A 107 -16.89 -1.14 4.26
CA HIS A 107 -15.76 -0.25 4.57
C HIS A 107 -14.41 -0.95 4.27
N ARG A 108 -14.27 -2.24 4.61
CA ARG A 108 -13.06 -3.03 4.28
C ARG A 108 -12.84 -3.09 2.76
N LYS A 109 -13.90 -3.37 2.00
CA LYS A 109 -13.87 -3.38 0.52
C LYS A 109 -13.49 -2.01 -0.04
N ALA A 110 -14.02 -0.92 0.49
CA ALA A 110 -13.68 0.43 0.08
C ALA A 110 -12.18 0.72 0.29
N MET A 111 -11.63 0.35 1.45
CA MET A 111 -10.20 0.51 1.76
C MET A 111 -9.30 -0.37 0.90
N VAL A 112 -9.64 -1.66 0.72
CA VAL A 112 -8.89 -2.55 -0.17
C VAL A 112 -8.88 -2.01 -1.60
N ARG A 113 -10.05 -1.58 -2.11
CA ARG A 113 -10.17 -0.99 -3.44
C ARG A 113 -9.33 0.28 -3.57
N PHE A 114 -9.39 1.18 -2.60
CA PHE A 114 -8.59 2.41 -2.58
C PHE A 114 -7.08 2.09 -2.62
N SER A 115 -6.62 1.18 -1.77
CA SER A 115 -5.21 0.76 -1.73
C SER A 115 -4.75 0.17 -3.06
N LYS A 116 -5.58 -0.66 -3.72
CA LYS A 116 -5.29 -1.20 -5.05
C LYS A 116 -5.17 -0.10 -6.10
N ILE A 117 -6.08 0.87 -6.11
CA ILE A 117 -6.08 1.98 -7.08
C ILE A 117 -4.83 2.83 -6.91
N ILE A 118 -4.55 3.31 -5.68
CA ILE A 118 -3.38 4.15 -5.40
C ILE A 118 -2.08 3.40 -5.70
N GLY A 119 -1.99 2.13 -5.29
CA GLY A 119 -0.82 1.28 -5.57
C GLY A 119 -0.56 1.11 -7.06
N ALA A 120 -1.59 0.85 -7.86
CA ALA A 120 -1.48 0.70 -9.31
C ALA A 120 -1.02 2.01 -9.99
N LEU A 121 -1.66 3.14 -9.65
CA LEU A 121 -1.33 4.44 -10.22
C LEU A 121 0.09 4.91 -9.83
N ALA A 122 0.47 4.75 -8.56
CA ALA A 122 1.80 5.09 -8.09
C ALA A 122 2.89 4.23 -8.76
N SER A 123 2.65 2.93 -8.92
CA SER A 123 3.57 2.02 -9.60
C SER A 123 3.74 2.39 -11.07
N ALA A 124 2.65 2.73 -11.77
CA ALA A 124 2.70 3.15 -13.17
C ALA A 124 3.45 4.49 -13.34
N TYR A 125 3.23 5.45 -12.45
CA TYR A 125 4.02 6.69 -12.44
C TYR A 125 5.50 6.40 -12.23
N LYS A 126 5.85 5.53 -11.27
CA LYS A 126 7.25 5.18 -10.99
C LYS A 126 7.97 4.57 -12.19
N VAL A 127 7.27 3.78 -13.01
CA VAL A 127 7.85 3.08 -14.18
C VAL A 127 7.85 3.92 -15.46
N THR A 128 6.90 4.86 -15.60
CA THR A 128 6.69 5.60 -16.86
C THR A 128 7.02 7.08 -16.78
N GLY A 129 6.93 7.70 -15.59
CA GLY A 129 7.00 9.15 -15.41
C GLY A 129 5.77 9.92 -15.90
N ASP A 130 4.71 9.26 -16.37
CA ASP A 130 3.52 9.93 -16.92
C ASP A 130 2.65 10.51 -15.80
N GLU A 131 2.54 11.84 -15.77
CA GLU A 131 1.80 12.59 -14.75
C GLU A 131 0.31 12.26 -14.68
N LYS A 132 -0.30 11.68 -15.74
CA LYS A 132 -1.73 11.36 -15.71
C LYS A 132 -2.11 10.44 -14.55
N TYR A 133 -1.21 9.54 -14.17
CA TYR A 133 -1.43 8.62 -13.05
C TYR A 133 -1.46 9.35 -11.71
N VAL A 134 -0.59 10.35 -11.53
CA VAL A 134 -0.56 11.20 -10.32
C VAL A 134 -1.83 12.04 -10.26
N LYS A 135 -2.20 12.69 -11.37
CA LYS A 135 -3.42 13.52 -11.46
C LYS A 135 -4.66 12.72 -11.08
N HIS A 136 -4.78 11.48 -11.56
CA HIS A 136 -5.89 10.60 -11.19
C HIS A 136 -5.82 10.14 -9.73
N ALA A 137 -4.65 9.76 -9.22
CA ALA A 137 -4.48 9.33 -7.83
C ALA A 137 -4.90 10.43 -6.86
N VAL A 138 -4.56 11.68 -7.16
CA VAL A 138 -4.93 12.86 -6.37
C VAL A 138 -6.46 13.02 -6.24
N LEU A 139 -7.25 12.66 -7.26
CA LEU A 139 -8.72 12.66 -7.17
C LEU A 139 -9.21 11.70 -6.07
N HIS A 140 -8.60 10.53 -5.96
CA HIS A 140 -8.91 9.55 -4.92
C HIS A 140 -8.43 10.00 -3.53
N LEU A 141 -7.26 10.63 -3.43
CA LEU A 141 -6.69 11.10 -2.17
C LEU A 141 -7.49 12.26 -1.56
N TYR A 142 -7.85 13.27 -2.36
CA TYR A 142 -8.62 14.41 -1.85
C TYR A 142 -10.02 14.00 -1.39
N HIS A 143 -10.69 13.13 -2.14
CA HIS A 143 -12.00 12.63 -1.71
C HIS A 143 -11.87 11.63 -0.56
N GLY A 144 -10.81 10.80 -0.52
CA GLY A 144 -10.55 9.81 0.52
C GLY A 144 -10.20 10.39 1.89
N LEU A 145 -9.61 11.58 1.93
CA LEU A 145 -9.22 12.27 3.17
C LEU A 145 -10.23 13.33 3.63
N CYS A 146 -11.17 13.72 2.77
CA CYS A 146 -12.21 14.68 3.15
C CYS A 146 -13.33 14.00 3.94
N CYS A 147 -13.15 13.98 5.26
CA CYS A 147 -14.26 14.01 6.22
C CYS A 147 -14.90 15.42 6.34
N ARG A 148 -14.68 16.32 5.37
CA ARG A 148 -15.31 17.65 5.31
C ARG A 148 -15.91 17.91 3.94
N CYS A 149 -17.14 18.41 3.98
CA CYS A 149 -17.96 18.90 2.87
C CYS A 149 -18.74 17.80 2.12
N GLN A 150 -19.65 17.16 2.85
CA GLN A 150 -21.05 17.08 2.44
C GLN A 150 -21.93 17.41 3.64
#